data_AF-A0A529QAH5-F1
#
_entry.id   AF-A0A529QAH5-F1
#
_cell.length_a   1.000
_cell.length_b   1.000
_cell.length_c   1.000
_cell.angle_alpha   90.00
_cell.angle_beta   90.00
_cell.angle_gamma   90.00
#
_symmetry.space_group_name_H-M   'P 1'
#
loop_
_entity.id
_entity.type
_entity.pdbx_description
1 polymer ?
#
loop_
_entity_poly.entity_id
_entity_poly.type
_entity_poly.pdbx_seq_one_letter_code
_entity_poly.pdbx_strand_id
1 'polypeptide(L)' 'MNHDRFKEPVTLLVGMGLPARLETVAEAYALLQDWPAASRSSAHTIALNACKAGIAGEIDAET' A
#
# COMPACT_ATOMS: atom_id res chain seq x y z
N MET A 1 -15.33 -5.86 10.50
CA MET A 1 -15.39 -5.27 9.14
C MET A 1 -13.99 -5.42 8.56
N ASN A 2 -13.84 -5.89 7.32
CA ASN A 2 -12.53 -6.01 6.68
C ASN A 2 -12.05 -4.61 6.28
N HIS A 3 -11.45 -3.89 7.23
CA HIS A 3 -10.86 -2.56 7.02
C HIS A 3 -9.57 -2.61 6.18
N ASP A 4 -9.10 -3.82 5.89
CA ASP A 4 -7.86 -4.11 5.18
C ASP A 4 -8.06 -4.25 3.66
N ARG A 5 -9.30 -4.45 3.16
CA ARG A 5 -9.56 -4.60 1.72
C ARG A 5 -9.89 -3.25 1.08
N PHE A 6 -9.27 -2.98 -0.06
CA PHE A 6 -9.70 -1.89 -0.93
C PHE A 6 -11.06 -2.22 -1.55
N LYS A 7 -11.91 -1.21 -1.71
CA LYS A 7 -13.20 -1.35 -2.39
C LYS A 7 -13.03 -1.70 -3.87
N GLU A 8 -12.06 -1.07 -4.52
CA GLU A 8 -11.59 -1.41 -5.87
C GLU A 8 -10.10 -1.74 -5.77
N PRO A 9 -9.64 -2.90 -6.29
CA PRO A 9 -8.23 -3.26 -6.24
C PRO A 9 -7.34 -2.23 -6.94
N VAL A 10 -6.27 -1.82 -6.26
CA VAL A 10 -5.32 -0.84 -6.79
C VAL A 10 -4.33 -1.56 -7.70
N THR A 11 -4.22 -1.13 -8.95
CA THR A 11 -3.24 -1.69 -9.90
C THR A 11 -2.09 -0.74 -10.11
N LEU A 12 -0.87 -1.19 -9.81
CA LEU A 12 0.37 -0.43 -9.95
C LEU A 12 1.30 -1.12 -10.93
N LEU A 13 2.25 -0.38 -11.49
CA LEU A 13 3.35 -0.97 -12.27
C LEU A 13 4.58 -1.08 -11.37
N VAL A 14 5.13 -2.29 -11.26
CA VAL A 14 6.35 -2.59 -10.48
C VAL A 14 7.49 -3.04 -11.38
N GLY A 15 8.73 -2.80 -10.95
CA GLY A 15 9.93 -3.21 -11.67
C GLY A 15 9.94 -2.71 -13.12
N MET A 16 10.03 -3.64 -14.08
CA MET A 16 10.05 -3.36 -15.53
C MET A 16 8.65 -3.10 -16.13
N GLY A 17 7.72 -2.55 -15.35
CA GLY A 17 6.36 -2.28 -15.82
C GLY A 17 5.40 -3.47 -15.72
N LEU A 18 5.65 -4.41 -14.80
CA LEU A 18 4.74 -5.52 -14.55
C LEU A 18 3.54 -5.00 -13.71
N PRO A 19 2.29 -5.27 -14.11
CA PRO A 19 1.14 -4.91 -13.29
C PRO A 19 1.09 -5.76 -12.02
N ALA A 20 1.04 -5.10 -10.88
CA ALA A 20 0.73 -5.68 -9.57
C ALA A 20 -0.64 -5.16 -9.14
N ARG A 21 -1.59 -6.08 -8.91
CA ARG A 21 -2.89 -5.78 -8.34
C ARG A 21 -2.83 -6.01 -6.83
N LEU A 22 -3.25 -5.00 -6.08
CA LEU A 22 -3.32 -5.00 -4.63
C LEU A 22 -4.80 -5.02 -4.22
N GLU A 23 -5.22 -6.06 -3.54
CA GLU A 23 -6.58 -6.16 -2.98
C GLU A 23 -6.65 -5.63 -1.56
N THR A 24 -5.51 -5.60 -0.86
CA THR A 24 -5.44 -5.24 0.56
C THR A 24 -4.37 -4.22 0.88
N VAL A 25 -4.60 -3.49 1.97
CA VAL A 25 -3.63 -2.58 2.60
C VAL A 25 -2.38 -3.34 3.04
N ALA A 26 -2.50 -4.62 3.42
CA ALA A 26 -1.36 -5.46 3.76
C ALA A 26 -0.43 -5.74 2.56
N GLU A 27 -0.99 -5.98 1.38
CA GLU A 27 -0.21 -6.13 0.14
C GLU A 27 0.47 -4.82 -0.27
N ALA A 28 -0.25 -3.69 -0.14
CA ALA A 28 0.33 -2.37 -0.35
C ALA A 28 1.49 -2.09 0.61
N TYR A 29 1.34 -2.46 1.89
CA TYR A 29 2.39 -2.34 2.90
C TYR A 29 3.63 -3.19 2.56
N ALA A 30 3.44 -4.45 2.14
CA ALA A 30 4.54 -5.32 1.71
C ALA A 30 5.31 -4.72 0.52
N LEU A 31 4.60 -4.25 -0.50
CA LEU A 31 5.19 -3.62 -1.67
C LEU A 31 5.97 -2.34 -1.33
N LEU A 32 5.47 -1.54 -0.38
CA LEU A 32 6.20 -0.37 0.11
C LEU A 32 7.47 -0.78 0.89
N GLN A 33 7.46 -1.84 1.69
CA GLN A 33 8.67 -2.29 2.38
C GLN A 33 9.79 -2.69 1.40
N ASP A 34 9.42 -3.31 0.29
CA ASP A 34 10.34 -3.72 -0.77
C ASP A 34 10.71 -2.57 -1.73
N TRP A 35 10.14 -1.38 -1.55
CA TRP A 35 10.38 -0.25 -2.44
C TRP A 35 11.85 0.22 -2.38
N PRO A 36 12.52 0.48 -3.51
CA PRO A 36 13.93 0.86 -3.53
C PRO A 36 14.20 2.13 -2.72
N ALA A 37 15.23 2.12 -1.86
CA ALA A 37 15.57 3.26 -1.01
C ALA A 37 15.82 4.55 -1.80
N ALA A 38 16.44 4.44 -2.97
CA ALA A 38 16.69 5.56 -3.88
C ALA A 38 15.41 6.23 -4.41
N SER A 39 14.26 5.53 -4.36
CA SER A 39 12.96 6.01 -4.83
C SER A 39 12.00 6.33 -3.68
N ARG A 40 12.46 6.26 -2.42
CA ARG A 40 11.65 6.63 -1.25
C ARG A 40 11.64 8.14 -1.10
N SER A 41 10.45 8.72 -0.98
CA SER A 41 10.22 10.14 -0.74
C SER A 41 9.41 10.34 0.55
N SER A 42 9.08 11.59 0.89
CA SER A 42 8.14 11.88 1.98
C SER A 42 6.78 11.18 1.77
N ALA A 43 6.32 11.09 0.52
CA ALA A 43 5.08 10.38 0.18
C ALA A 43 5.17 8.88 0.48
N HIS A 44 6.35 8.27 0.31
CA HIS A 44 6.57 6.87 0.67
C HIS A 44 6.36 6.63 2.17
N THR A 45 6.93 7.48 3.02
CA THR A 45 6.77 7.38 4.47
C THR A 45 5.31 7.59 4.90
N ILE A 46 4.62 8.53 4.27
CA ILE A 46 3.19 8.77 4.54
C ILE A 46 2.36 7.54 4.17
N ALA A 47 2.55 6.99 2.96
CA ALA A 47 1.84 5.80 2.50
C ALA A 47 2.11 4.59 3.41
N LEU A 48 3.37 4.41 3.85
CA LEU A 48 3.75 3.32 4.73
C LEU A 48 3.06 3.42 6.10
N ASN A 49 2.97 4.62 6.66
CA ASN A 49 2.29 4.87 7.94
C ASN A 49 0.78 4.71 7.82
N ALA A 50 0.18 5.19 6.73
CA ALA A 50 -1.24 4.98 6.45
C ALA A 50 -1.56 3.48 6.35
N CYS A 51 -0.74 2.71 5.64
CA CYS A 51 -0.95 1.26 5.54
C CYS A 51 -0.87 0.56 6.91
N LYS A 52 0.07 0.98 7.78
CA LYS A 52 0.15 0.44 9.16
C LYS A 52 -1.12 0.74 9.97
N ALA A 53 -1.60 1.98 9.90
CA ALA A 53 -2.84 2.37 10.58
C ALA A 53 -4.06 1.61 10.05
N GLY A 54 -4.12 1.37 8.73
CA GLY A 54 -5.19 0.56 8.11
C GLY A 54 -5.15 -0.90 8.55
N ILE A 55 -3.96 -1.52 8.63
CA ILE A 55 -3.79 -2.88 9.16
C ILE A 55 -4.18 -2.97 10.64
N ALA A 56 -3.90 -1.93 11.43
CA ALA A 56 -4.32 -1.83 12.82
C ALA A 56 -5.83 -1.55 12.99
N GLY A 57 -6.55 -1.24 11.90
CA GLY A 57 -7.96 -0.88 11.92
C GLY A 57 -8.23 0.53 12.47
N GLU A 58 -7.20 1.38 12.53
CA GLU A 58 -7.31 2.77 13.01
C GLU A 58 -7.89 3.70 11.94
N ILE A 59 -7.69 3.36 10.66
CA ILE A 59 -8.24 4.08 9.49
C ILE A 59 -8.80 3.10 8.47
N ASP A 60 -9.67 3.58 7.58
CA ASP A 60 -10.23 2.79 6.48
C ASP A 60 -9.29 2.76 5.26
N ALA A 61 -9.35 1.70 4.48
CA ALA A 61 -8.53 1.50 3.28
C ALA A 61 -8.71 2.60 2.20
N GLU A 62 -9.80 3.38 2.24
CA GLU A 62 -10.04 4.48 1.29
C GLU A 62 -9.58 5.88 1.78
N THR A 63 -8.81 5.95 2.88
CA THR A 63 -8.28 7.21 3.46
C THR A 63 -6.98 7.67 2.81
#